data_AF-A0A5C7QK84-F1
#
_entry.id   AF-A0A5C7QK84-F1
#
_cell.length_a   1.000
_cell.length_b   1.000
_cell.length_c   1.000
_cell.angle_alpha   90.00
_cell.angle_beta   90.00
_cell.angle_gamma   90.00
#
_symmetry.space_group_name_H-M   'P 1'
#
loop_
_entity.id
_entity.type
_entity.pdbx_description
1 polymer ?
#
loop_
_entity_poly.entity_id
_entity_poly.type
_entity_poly.pdbx_seq_one_letter_code
_entity_poly.pdbx_strand_id
1 'polypeptide(L)'
;MSKLPKQLSKTAWKKGESGNPGGRPKDTFRVAEECRKHAEDVVRRLVDWLHHPDPRASIPAAKLLLERGFGLAPATIELSGNVTLDVDVPPRETREEWLARRARELAR
;
A
#
# COMPACT_ATOMS: atom_id res chain seq x y z
N MET A 1 46.13 16.44 -1.70
CA MET A 1 45.10 16.23 -0.65
C MET A 1 44.12 15.17 -1.13
N SER A 2 44.33 13.92 -0.72
CA SER A 2 43.47 12.80 -1.11
C SER A 2 42.16 12.88 -0.32
N LYS A 3 41.03 13.07 -1.00
CA LYS A 3 39.71 13.12 -0.35
C LYS A 3 39.38 11.72 0.15
N LEU A 4 39.20 11.57 1.46
CA LEU A 4 38.73 10.32 2.07
C LEU A 4 37.38 9.91 1.44
N PRO A 5 37.19 8.63 1.09
CA PRO A 5 35.94 8.16 0.51
C PRO A 5 34.79 8.37 1.51
N LYS A 6 33.68 8.92 1.02
CA LYS A 6 32.45 9.15 1.77
C LYS A 6 31.99 7.81 2.36
N GLN A 7 32.04 7.66 3.69
CA GLN A 7 31.58 6.44 4.33
C GLN A 7 30.10 6.23 4.01
N LEU A 8 29.79 5.13 3.31
CA LEU A 8 28.42 4.68 3.12
C LEU A 8 27.85 4.32 4.49
N SER A 9 26.69 4.86 4.84
CA SER A 9 26.00 4.47 6.07
C SER A 9 25.75 2.95 6.03
N LYS A 10 25.86 2.27 7.17
CA LYS A 10 25.65 0.79 7.30
C LYS A 10 24.30 0.29 6.75
N THR A 11 23.38 1.20 6.43
CA THR A 11 22.04 0.95 5.88
C THR A 11 21.93 1.15 4.36
N ALA A 12 23.00 1.56 3.68
CA ALA A 12 22.99 1.72 2.23
C ALA A 12 23.17 0.36 1.55
N TRP A 13 22.06 -0.20 1.05
CA TRP A 13 22.08 -1.39 0.19
C TRP A 13 22.79 -1.08 -1.14
N LYS A 14 23.52 -2.06 -1.69
CA LYS A 14 24.18 -1.88 -2.99
C LYS A 14 23.11 -1.71 -4.07
N LYS A 15 23.37 -0.82 -5.04
CA LYS A 15 22.46 -0.64 -6.19
C LYS A 15 22.33 -1.97 -6.93
N GLY A 16 21.09 -2.48 -7.01
CA GLY A 16 20.79 -3.79 -7.62
C GLY A 16 20.74 -4.96 -6.63
N GLU A 17 20.98 -4.72 -5.33
CA GLU A 17 20.91 -5.73 -4.28
C GLU A 17 19.78 -5.39 -3.30
N SER A 18 18.83 -6.30 -3.14
CA SER A 18 17.77 -6.19 -2.13
C SER A 18 18.35 -6.47 -0.75
N GLY A 19 17.96 -5.70 0.27
CA GLY A 19 18.26 -6.02 1.67
C GLY A 19 17.56 -7.29 2.17
N ASN A 20 16.59 -7.81 1.41
CA ASN A 20 15.99 -9.11 1.63
C ASN A 20 16.01 -9.94 0.34
N PRO A 21 17.16 -10.53 -0.03
CA PRO A 21 17.29 -11.31 -1.25
C PRO A 21 16.50 -12.62 -1.20
N GLY A 22 16.23 -13.16 -0.01
CA GLY A 22 15.39 -14.35 0.21
C GLY A 22 13.89 -14.09 0.14
N GLY A 23 13.46 -12.84 0.01
CA GLY A 23 12.05 -12.46 0.00
C GLY A 23 11.34 -12.76 1.32
N ARG A 24 10.00 -12.80 1.30
CA ARG A 24 9.21 -13.08 2.50
C ARG A 24 9.43 -14.54 2.96
N PRO A 25 9.77 -14.80 4.23
CA PRO A 25 9.94 -16.17 4.73
C PRO A 25 8.68 -17.02 4.55
N LYS A 26 8.85 -18.22 3.99
CA LYS A 26 7.73 -19.17 3.73
C LYS A 26 7.09 -19.71 5.00
N ASP A 27 7.81 -19.77 6.12
CA ASP A 27 7.28 -20.31 7.38
C ASP A 27 6.10 -19.49 7.94
N THR A 28 5.98 -18.22 7.55
CA THR A 28 4.80 -17.40 7.93
C THR A 28 3.48 -17.96 7.40
N PHE A 29 3.50 -18.77 6.33
CA PHE A 29 2.29 -19.38 5.78
C PHE A 29 1.77 -20.53 6.65
N ARG A 30 2.64 -21.32 7.31
CA ARG A 30 2.23 -22.47 8.13
C ARG A 30 1.40 -22.06 9.35
N VAL A 31 1.84 -21.03 10.06
CA VAL A 31 1.10 -20.51 11.23
C VAL A 31 -0.23 -19.92 10.79
N ALA A 32 -0.23 -19.14 9.69
CA ALA A 32 -1.46 -18.54 9.17
C ALA A 32 -2.48 -19.59 8.68
N GLU A 33 -2.00 -20.67 8.05
CA GLU A 33 -2.84 -21.81 7.65
C GLU A 33 -3.44 -22.52 8.86
N GLU A 34 -2.63 -22.77 9.88
CA GLU A 34 -3.11 -23.40 11.10
C GLU A 34 -4.16 -22.53 11.80
N CYS A 35 -3.89 -21.23 12.00
CA CYS A 35 -4.85 -20.31 12.60
C CYS A 35 -6.19 -20.23 11.84
N ARG A 36 -6.17 -20.32 10.49
CA ARG A 36 -7.41 -20.30 9.68
C ARG A 36 -8.32 -21.50 9.95
N LYS A 37 -7.76 -22.66 10.31
CA LYS A 37 -8.55 -23.86 10.65
C LYS A 37 -9.41 -23.64 11.90
N HIS A 38 -8.96 -22.77 12.81
CA HIS A 38 -9.66 -22.47 14.07
C HIS A 38 -10.69 -21.34 13.93
N ALA A 39 -10.97 -20.84 12.71
CA ALA A 39 -11.84 -19.68 12.52
C ALA A 39 -13.24 -19.88 13.14
N GLU A 40 -13.83 -21.06 12.97
CA GLU A 40 -15.15 -21.37 13.55
C GLU A 40 -15.12 -21.41 15.08
N ASP A 41 -14.10 -22.01 15.67
CA ASP A 41 -13.92 -22.07 17.13
C ASP A 41 -13.72 -20.67 17.73
N VAL A 42 -12.97 -19.82 17.04
CA VAL A 42 -12.78 -18.43 17.45
C VAL A 42 -14.11 -17.68 17.42
N VAL A 43 -14.93 -17.87 16.38
CA VAL A 43 -16.26 -17.26 16.30
C VAL A 43 -17.16 -17.74 17.44
N ARG A 44 -17.21 -19.06 17.69
CA ARG A 44 -17.93 -19.63 18.85
C ARG A 44 -17.49 -18.98 20.16
N ARG A 45 -16.17 -18.88 20.37
CA ARG A 45 -15.61 -18.29 21.58
C ARG A 45 -15.95 -16.81 21.74
N LEU A 46 -16.01 -16.05 20.64
CA LEU A 46 -16.45 -14.66 20.66
C LEU A 46 -17.93 -14.52 21.02
N VAL A 47 -18.79 -15.43 20.55
CA VAL A 47 -20.21 -15.47 20.97
C VAL A 47 -20.33 -15.74 22.46
N ASP A 48 -19.52 -16.64 23.03
CA ASP A 48 -19.51 -16.84 24.49
C ASP A 48 -19.10 -15.55 25.23
N TRP A 49 -18.08 -14.85 24.74
CA TRP A 49 -17.64 -13.57 25.32
C TRP A 49 -18.67 -12.46 25.17
N LEU A 50 -19.46 -12.46 24.09
CA LEU A 50 -20.56 -11.53 23.88
C LEU A 50 -21.60 -11.61 25.02
N HIS A 51 -21.85 -12.81 25.53
CA HIS A 51 -22.80 -13.05 26.63
C HIS A 51 -22.17 -12.96 28.03
N HIS A 52 -20.88 -12.65 28.13
CA HIS A 52 -20.19 -12.51 29.41
C HIS A 52 -20.61 -11.21 30.15
N PRO A 53 -20.79 -11.24 31.49
CA PRO A 53 -21.26 -10.07 32.23
C PRO A 53 -20.25 -8.92 32.28
N ASP A 54 -18.96 -9.19 32.11
CA ASP A 54 -17.91 -8.16 32.06
C ASP A 54 -17.99 -7.36 30.73
N PRO A 55 -18.31 -6.05 30.77
CA PRO A 55 -18.35 -5.20 29.59
C PRO A 55 -17.01 -5.14 28.84
N ARG A 56 -15.88 -5.32 29.55
CA ARG A 56 -14.53 -5.31 28.94
C ARG A 56 -14.32 -6.50 28.01
N ALA A 57 -15.08 -7.58 28.18
CA ALA A 57 -15.05 -8.74 27.31
C ALA A 57 -16.16 -8.72 26.25
N SER A 58 -17.39 -8.34 26.63
CA SER A 58 -18.54 -8.39 25.73
C SER A 58 -18.54 -7.30 24.67
N ILE A 59 -18.11 -6.06 24.99
CA ILE A 59 -18.07 -4.96 24.01
C ILE A 59 -17.07 -5.24 22.88
N PRO A 60 -15.81 -5.65 23.14
CA PRO A 60 -14.89 -6.00 22.07
C PRO A 60 -15.35 -7.18 21.23
N ALA A 61 -15.96 -8.20 21.84
CA ALA A 61 -16.51 -9.35 21.13
C ALA A 61 -17.64 -8.93 20.17
N ALA A 62 -18.58 -8.10 20.64
CA ALA A 62 -19.65 -7.54 19.82
C ALA A 62 -19.10 -6.76 18.62
N LYS A 63 -18.15 -5.85 18.87
CA LYS A 63 -17.50 -5.06 17.83
C LYS A 63 -16.84 -5.95 16.78
N LEU A 64 -16.05 -6.94 17.20
CA LEU A 64 -15.33 -7.81 16.29
C LEU A 64 -16.28 -8.63 15.41
N LEU A 65 -17.36 -9.17 15.98
CA LEU A 65 -18.38 -9.92 15.24
C LEU A 65 -19.07 -9.03 14.19
N LEU A 66 -19.47 -7.81 14.57
CA LEU A 66 -20.09 -6.87 13.64
C LEU A 66 -19.15 -6.48 12.49
N GLU A 67 -17.89 -6.16 12.80
CA GLU A 67 -16.90 -5.79 11.77
C GLU A 67 -16.60 -6.92 10.79
N ARG A 68 -16.70 -8.19 11.22
CA ARG A 68 -16.49 -9.35 10.33
C ARG A 68 -17.75 -9.74 9.56
N GLY A 69 -18.94 -9.57 10.13
CA GLY A 69 -20.21 -9.92 9.49
C GLY A 69 -20.72 -8.83 8.53
N PHE A 70 -20.57 -7.56 8.90
CA PHE A 70 -21.14 -6.42 8.18
C PHE A 70 -20.08 -5.47 7.59
N GLY A 71 -18.81 -5.67 7.96
CA GLY A 71 -17.73 -4.78 7.57
C GLY A 71 -17.54 -3.60 8.52
N LEU A 72 -16.53 -2.78 8.22
CA LEU A 72 -16.26 -1.55 8.96
C LEU A 72 -17.22 -0.44 8.51
N ALA A 73 -17.49 0.50 9.42
CA ALA A 73 -18.18 1.72 9.06
C ALA A 73 -17.42 2.45 7.93
N PRO A 74 -18.12 3.06 6.97
CA PRO A 74 -17.48 3.80 5.89
C PRO A 74 -16.59 4.89 6.47
N ALA A 75 -15.30 4.85 6.12
CA ALA A 75 -14.34 5.86 6.52
C ALA A 75 -14.44 7.04 5.56
N THR A 76 -14.76 8.23 6.09
CA THR A 76 -14.61 9.48 5.33
C THR A 76 -13.12 9.80 5.25
N ILE A 77 -12.59 9.89 4.03
CA ILE A 77 -11.21 10.28 3.79
C ILE A 77 -11.23 11.67 3.19
N GLU A 78 -10.61 12.64 3.87
CA GLU A 78 -10.34 13.94 3.28
C GLU A 78 -9.08 13.85 2.42
N LEU A 79 -9.26 13.97 1.10
CA LEU A 79 -8.15 14.02 0.15
C LEU A 79 -7.86 15.48 -0.20
N SER A 80 -6.73 15.99 0.27
CA SER A 80 -6.18 17.28 -0.15
C SER A 80 -4.95 17.05 -1.01
N GLY A 81 -4.94 17.63 -2.20
CA GLY A 81 -3.84 17.50 -3.14
C GLY A 81 -3.90 18.55 -4.24
N ASN A 82 -2.72 18.98 -4.68
CA ASN A 82 -2.55 19.95 -5.73
C ASN A 82 -2.57 19.16 -7.04
N VAL A 83 -3.61 19.33 -7.87
CA VAL A 83 -3.65 18.67 -9.17
C VAL A 83 -2.89 19.53 -10.18
N THR A 84 -1.67 19.15 -10.52
CA THR A 84 -1.04 19.60 -11.76
C THR A 84 -1.68 18.81 -12.90
N LEU A 85 -2.63 19.46 -13.58
CA LEU A 85 -3.12 18.96 -14.86
C LEU A 85 -2.04 19.28 -15.90
N ASP A 86 -1.37 18.24 -16.41
CA ASP A 86 -0.70 18.33 -17.71
C ASP A 86 -1.81 18.38 -18.77
N VAL A 87 -2.45 19.55 -18.88
CA VAL A 87 -3.35 19.82 -19.99
C VAL A 87 -2.46 19.78 -21.24
N ASP A 88 -2.84 18.97 -22.22
CA ASP A 88 -2.24 19.04 -23.56
C ASP A 88 -2.69 20.38 -24.17
N VAL A 89 -1.98 21.44 -23.77
CA VAL A 89 -2.23 22.79 -24.26
C VAL A 89 -1.91 22.74 -25.74
N PRO A 90 -2.84 23.11 -26.63
CA PRO A 90 -2.53 23.14 -28.05
C PRO A 90 -1.25 23.95 -28.25
N PRO A 91 -0.30 23.44 -29.05
CA PRO A 91 0.98 24.11 -29.18
C PRO A 91 0.71 25.55 -29.61
N ARG A 92 1.40 26.51 -28.97
CA ARG A 92 1.27 27.95 -29.26
C ARG A 92 1.73 28.33 -30.68
N GLU A 93 2.19 27.33 -31.44
CA GLU A 93 2.65 27.47 -32.80
C GLU A 93 1.46 27.48 -33.76
N THR A 94 1.56 28.29 -34.80
CA THR A 94 0.61 28.33 -35.90
C THR A 94 0.69 27.02 -36.71
N ARG A 95 -0.35 26.74 -37.52
CA ARG A 95 -0.40 25.53 -38.36
C ARG A 95 0.84 25.39 -39.27
N GLU A 96 1.37 26.51 -39.76
CA GLU A 96 2.53 26.53 -40.65
C GLU A 96 3.82 26.14 -39.92
N GLU A 97 4.00 26.64 -38.69
CA GLU A 97 5.15 26.31 -37.84
C GLU A 97 5.14 24.83 -37.43
N TRP A 98 3.97 24.30 -37.09
CA TRP A 98 3.79 22.88 -36.79
C TRP A 98 4.16 21.99 -37.99
N LEU A 99 3.67 22.35 -39.18
CA LEU A 99 3.97 21.61 -40.42
C LEU A 99 5.47 21.67 -40.76
N ALA A 100 6.11 22.83 -40.60
CA ALA A 100 7.54 22.98 -40.83
C ALA A 100 8.38 22.14 -39.87
N ARG A 101 7.97 22.04 -38.59
CA ARG A 101 8.62 21.17 -37.60
C ARG A 101 8.45 19.70 -37.93
N ARG A 102 7.25 19.25 -38.30
CA ARG A 102 7.00 17.87 -38.72
C ARG A 102 7.76 17.47 -39.98
N ALA A 103 7.87 18.39 -40.95
CA ALA A 103 8.69 18.16 -42.14
C ALA A 103 10.17 17.94 -41.80
N ARG A 104 10.72 18.66 -40.81
CA ARG A 104 12.10 18.47 -40.31
C ARG A 104 12.29 17.14 -39.58
N GLU A 105 11.31 16.75 -38.75
CA GLU A 105 11.37 15.48 -38.01
C GLU A 105 11.30 14.25 -38.92
N LEU A 106 10.51 14.30 -40.00
CA LEU A 106 10.35 13.20 -40.96
C LEU A 106 11.49 13.10 -41.99
N ALA A 107 12.30 14.15 -42.13
CA ALA A 107 13.46 14.18 -43.03
C ALA A 107 14.74 13.58 -42.40
N ARG A 108 14.64 13.02 -41.19
CA ARG A 108 15.71 12.33 -40.48
C ARG A 108 15.52 10.82 -40.54
#